data_AF-A0AAJ3QRK8-F1
#
_entry.id   AF-A0AAJ3QRK8-F1
#
_cell.length_a   1.000
_cell.length_b   1.000
_cell.length_c   1.000
_cell.angle_alpha   90.00
_cell.angle_beta   90.00
_cell.angle_gamma   90.00
#
_symmetry.space_group_name_H-M   'P 1'
#
loop_
_entity.id
_entity.type
_entity.pdbx_description
1 polymer ?
#
loop_
_entity_poly.entity_id
_entity_poly.type
_entity_poly.pdbx_seq_one_letter_code
_entity_poly.pdbx_strand_id
1 'polypeptide(L)'
;MISDFQAVRENLFPASHGAIEDWETFPWHRDRTNRIQAYKVHSSQAIATDVFGTLKTSTDRDRIFDAIAERVGVAPGGPWAITLEWTDTDRLLGEPRPTQVDALAIGSAAALVIECKFTEPGGQCSQTAVSGFGERQCNGSYVDQINPGNGVRSQCALTGKGIRYWEYIPTVFALDTGVDHTPCPFKGDAYQWMRNAVLAAALGKHRHLQGTALAVFADHPSFPTARKAKRGLMDPSLAGQSAITPVSYQQIIAIACQVGLDRELWNGLAAWVDHKIATAAMGSPSS
;
A
#
# COMPACT_ATOMS: atom_id res chain seq x y z
N MET A 1 -21.25 14.90 -22.04
CA MET A 1 -20.83 13.87 -21.08
C MET A 1 -19.38 13.54 -21.39
N ILE A 2 -18.47 13.96 -20.51
CA ILE A 2 -17.07 13.53 -20.54
C ILE A 2 -17.08 12.01 -20.29
N SER A 3 -16.42 11.21 -21.11
CA SER A 3 -16.29 9.77 -20.85
C SER A 3 -15.54 9.57 -19.52
N ASP A 4 -15.86 8.55 -18.73
CA ASP A 4 -15.20 8.31 -17.43
C ASP A 4 -13.66 8.36 -17.57
N PHE A 5 -13.11 7.88 -18.68
CA PHE A 5 -11.67 7.94 -18.97
C PHE A 5 -11.13 9.33 -19.25
N GLN A 6 -11.90 10.22 -19.87
CA GLN A 6 -11.45 11.60 -20.07
C GLN A 6 -11.33 12.31 -18.71
N ALA A 7 -12.30 12.13 -17.80
CA ALA A 7 -12.22 12.71 -16.46
C ALA A 7 -11.04 12.12 -15.65
N VAL A 8 -10.74 10.83 -15.83
CA VAL A 8 -9.54 10.22 -15.24
C VAL A 8 -8.27 10.81 -15.84
N ARG A 9 -8.17 10.93 -17.17
CA ARG A 9 -7.01 11.53 -17.85
C ARG A 9 -6.72 12.95 -17.40
N GLU A 10 -7.76 13.76 -17.23
CA GLU A 10 -7.67 15.13 -16.73
C GLU A 10 -7.20 15.17 -15.26
N ASN A 11 -7.50 14.13 -14.48
CA ASN A 11 -7.04 14.00 -13.10
C ASN A 11 -5.68 13.29 -12.97
N LEU A 12 -5.03 12.89 -14.06
CA LEU A 12 -3.71 12.24 -14.02
C LEU A 12 -2.62 13.13 -14.62
N PHE A 13 -1.45 13.12 -14.00
CA PHE A 13 -0.27 13.81 -14.50
C PHE A 13 0.08 13.25 -15.90
N PRO A 14 0.21 14.09 -16.95
CA PRO A 14 0.34 13.61 -18.33
C PRO A 14 1.45 12.59 -18.57
N ALA A 15 2.60 12.73 -17.90
CA ALA A 15 3.72 11.80 -18.08
C ALA A 15 3.45 10.38 -17.55
N SER A 16 2.47 10.22 -16.66
CA SER A 16 2.04 8.92 -16.14
C SER A 16 1.14 8.15 -17.11
N HIS A 17 0.55 8.81 -18.11
CA HIS A 17 -0.46 8.20 -18.99
C HIS A 17 0.11 6.98 -19.75
N GLY A 18 1.38 7.04 -20.14
CA GLY A 18 2.06 5.93 -20.82
C GLY A 18 2.30 4.69 -19.95
N ALA A 19 2.13 4.78 -18.63
CA ALA A 19 2.22 3.64 -17.73
C ALA A 19 1.00 2.71 -17.82
N ILE A 20 -0.12 3.25 -18.31
CA ILE A 20 -1.41 2.58 -18.50
C ILE A 20 -1.44 2.06 -19.94
N GLU A 21 -1.07 0.80 -20.11
CA GLU A 21 -0.99 0.14 -21.43
C GLU A 21 -2.36 0.03 -22.09
N ASP A 22 -3.38 -0.34 -21.31
CA ASP A 22 -4.77 -0.42 -21.74
C ASP A 22 -5.67 0.21 -20.69
N TRP A 23 -6.30 1.33 -21.06
CA TRP A 23 -7.17 2.09 -20.17
C TRP A 23 -8.46 1.35 -19.82
N GLU A 24 -8.94 0.44 -20.69
CA GLU A 24 -10.19 -0.29 -20.47
C GLU A 24 -10.02 -1.43 -19.47
N THR A 25 -8.88 -2.13 -19.55
CA THR A 25 -8.58 -3.30 -18.70
C THR A 25 -7.72 -2.97 -17.48
N PHE A 26 -7.17 -1.75 -17.39
CA PHE A 26 -6.50 -1.29 -16.18
C PHE A 26 -7.43 -1.45 -14.97
N PRO A 27 -6.94 -1.97 -13.83
CA PRO A 27 -7.76 -2.32 -12.66
C PRO A 27 -8.17 -1.07 -11.86
N TRP A 28 -8.91 -0.18 -12.49
CA TRP A 28 -9.48 1.00 -11.87
C TRP A 28 -10.33 0.64 -10.67
N HIS A 29 -10.17 1.37 -9.57
CA HIS A 29 -11.06 1.31 -8.43
C HIS A 29 -12.46 1.73 -8.87
N ARG A 30 -13.45 0.91 -8.54
CA ARG A 30 -14.85 1.13 -8.91
C ARG A 30 -15.73 1.20 -7.67
N ASP A 31 -16.77 2.03 -7.73
CA ASP A 31 -17.80 2.05 -6.69
C ASP A 31 -18.77 0.86 -6.84
N ARG A 32 -19.77 0.82 -5.95
CA ARG A 32 -20.83 -0.22 -5.97
C ARG A 32 -21.70 -0.20 -7.23
N THR A 33 -21.69 0.89 -7.98
CA THR A 33 -22.38 1.03 -9.27
C THR A 33 -21.47 0.75 -10.47
N ASN A 34 -20.29 0.19 -10.21
CA ASN A 34 -19.27 -0.17 -11.20
C ASN A 34 -18.63 1.02 -11.94
N ARG A 35 -18.72 2.24 -11.38
CA ARG A 35 -18.11 3.44 -11.97
C ARG A 35 -16.69 3.66 -11.49
N ILE A 36 -15.79 4.01 -12.41
CA ILE A 36 -14.38 4.31 -12.10
C ILE A 36 -14.32 5.48 -11.12
N GLN A 37 -13.45 5.41 -10.11
CA GLN A 37 -13.33 6.43 -9.07
C GLN A 37 -12.06 7.28 -9.20
N ALA A 38 -11.16 6.94 -10.13
CA ALA A 38 -9.88 7.63 -10.31
C ALA A 38 -10.02 9.08 -10.80
N TYR A 39 -11.20 9.51 -11.27
CA TYR A 39 -11.47 10.91 -11.59
C TYR A 39 -11.60 11.82 -10.34
N LYS A 40 -11.79 11.23 -9.15
CA LYS A 40 -12.01 12.00 -7.92
C LYS A 40 -10.73 12.71 -7.49
N VAL A 41 -10.88 13.95 -7.04
CA VAL A 41 -9.77 14.79 -6.53
C VAL A 41 -8.96 14.10 -5.43
N HIS A 42 -9.60 13.32 -4.56
CA HIS A 42 -8.97 12.62 -3.44
C HIS A 42 -8.70 11.12 -3.74
N SER A 43 -8.62 10.72 -5.01
CA SER A 43 -8.35 9.32 -5.37
C SER A 43 -6.89 8.95 -5.07
N SER A 44 -6.71 7.96 -4.17
CA SER A 44 -5.38 7.38 -3.89
C SER A 44 -4.78 6.67 -5.10
N GLN A 45 -5.60 5.95 -5.88
CA GLN A 45 -5.15 5.33 -7.13
C GLN A 45 -4.65 6.38 -8.14
N ALA A 46 -5.29 7.55 -8.23
CA ALA A 46 -4.85 8.60 -9.16
C ALA A 46 -3.48 9.18 -8.78
N ILE A 47 -3.29 9.58 -7.52
CA ILE A 47 -1.99 10.11 -7.06
C ILE A 47 -0.89 9.04 -7.05
N ALA A 48 -1.22 7.77 -6.76
CA ALA A 48 -0.28 6.66 -6.90
C ALA A 48 0.16 6.48 -8.36
N THR A 49 -0.78 6.56 -9.30
CA THR A 49 -0.50 6.49 -10.75
C THR A 49 0.33 7.69 -11.20
N ASP A 50 0.04 8.90 -10.72
CA ASP A 50 0.84 10.10 -11.05
C ASP A 50 2.33 9.88 -10.74
N VAL A 51 2.64 9.37 -9.55
CA VAL A 51 4.02 9.19 -9.09
C VAL A 51 4.64 7.93 -9.70
N PHE A 52 4.06 6.76 -9.46
CA PHE A 52 4.66 5.49 -9.88
C PHE A 52 4.50 5.21 -11.36
N GLY A 53 3.47 5.74 -12.00
CA GLY A 53 3.33 5.71 -13.46
C GLY A 53 4.40 6.55 -14.14
N THR A 54 4.66 7.77 -13.65
CA THR A 54 5.75 8.60 -14.17
C THR A 54 7.12 7.95 -13.95
N LEU A 55 7.34 7.34 -12.79
CA LEU A 55 8.56 6.56 -12.54
C LEU A 55 8.67 5.34 -13.48
N LYS A 56 7.56 4.65 -13.78
CA LYS A 56 7.55 3.49 -14.70
C LYS A 56 7.99 3.88 -16.11
N THR A 57 7.56 5.03 -16.61
CA THR A 57 7.81 5.49 -17.99
C THR A 57 9.12 6.26 -18.16
N SER A 58 9.71 6.76 -17.06
CA SER A 58 10.92 7.58 -17.12
C SER A 58 12.19 6.77 -17.41
N THR A 59 13.14 7.40 -18.09
CA THR A 59 14.51 6.90 -18.27
C THR A 59 15.36 7.03 -16.99
N ASP A 60 14.96 7.87 -16.04
CA ASP A 60 15.64 8.02 -14.74
C ASP A 60 15.22 6.95 -13.71
N ARG A 61 14.25 6.09 -14.06
CA ARG A 61 13.64 5.07 -13.20
C ARG A 61 14.65 4.34 -12.32
N ASP A 62 15.66 3.75 -12.95
CA ASP A 62 16.57 2.84 -12.27
C ASP A 62 17.39 3.56 -11.21
N ARG A 63 17.86 4.78 -11.52
CA ARG A 63 18.60 5.61 -10.56
C ARG A 63 17.73 6.06 -9.39
N ILE A 64 16.48 6.40 -9.66
CA ILE A 64 15.55 6.85 -8.62
C ILE A 64 15.20 5.68 -7.69
N PHE A 65 14.93 4.50 -8.24
CA PHE A 65 14.65 3.33 -7.41
C PHE A 65 15.86 2.81 -6.66
N ASP A 66 17.07 2.93 -7.21
CA ASP A 66 18.29 2.66 -6.44
C ASP A 66 18.40 3.61 -5.23
N ALA A 67 18.16 4.91 -5.42
CA ALA A 67 18.16 5.88 -4.32
C ALA A 67 17.02 5.65 -3.31
N ILE A 68 15.84 5.19 -3.75
CA ILE A 68 14.76 4.78 -2.85
C ILE A 68 15.18 3.54 -2.06
N ALA A 69 15.75 2.53 -2.72
CA ALA A 69 16.23 1.30 -2.08
C ALA A 69 17.25 1.59 -0.98
N GLU A 70 18.26 2.41 -1.28
CA GLU A 70 19.26 2.86 -0.30
C GLU A 70 18.61 3.56 0.90
N ARG A 71 17.67 4.48 0.64
CA ARG A 71 16.97 5.22 1.68
C ARG A 71 16.17 4.31 2.61
N VAL A 72 15.54 3.27 2.08
CA VAL A 72 14.68 2.35 2.84
C VAL A 72 15.44 1.14 3.39
N GLY A 73 16.77 1.13 3.24
CA GLY A 73 17.66 0.16 3.87
C GLY A 73 17.71 -1.20 3.19
N VAL A 74 17.41 -1.27 1.90
CA VAL A 74 17.58 -2.49 1.08
C VAL A 74 18.62 -2.29 0.00
N ALA A 75 19.18 -3.37 -0.51
CA ALA A 75 20.21 -3.30 -1.55
C ALA A 75 19.66 -2.62 -2.82
N PRO A 76 20.33 -1.58 -3.36
CA PRO A 76 20.02 -1.08 -4.70
C PRO A 76 20.41 -2.12 -5.76
N GLY A 77 19.89 -1.95 -6.96
CA GLY A 77 20.24 -2.82 -8.08
C GLY A 77 19.16 -2.88 -9.15
N GLY A 78 19.21 -1.96 -10.12
CA GLY A 78 18.42 -2.06 -11.35
C GLY A 78 18.83 -3.23 -12.28
N PRO A 79 18.18 -3.37 -13.45
CA PRO A 79 17.03 -2.59 -13.88
C PRO A 79 15.80 -2.88 -13.01
N TRP A 80 15.02 -1.85 -12.73
CA TRP A 80 13.80 -1.94 -11.93
C TRP A 80 12.58 -2.14 -12.83
N ALA A 81 11.80 -3.17 -12.57
CA ALA A 81 10.50 -3.38 -13.19
C ALA A 81 9.40 -2.87 -12.25
N ILE A 82 8.49 -2.03 -12.76
CA ILE A 82 7.39 -1.47 -11.97
C ILE A 82 6.06 -1.92 -12.55
N THR A 83 5.22 -2.49 -11.69
CA THR A 83 3.85 -2.85 -12.01
C THR A 83 2.91 -2.05 -11.12
N LEU A 84 2.06 -1.22 -11.73
CA LEU A 84 0.96 -0.55 -11.04
C LEU A 84 -0.15 -1.55 -10.77
N GLU A 85 -0.85 -1.40 -9.65
CA GLU A 85 -1.99 -2.23 -9.28
C GLU A 85 -1.67 -3.73 -9.30
N TRP A 86 -0.46 -4.06 -8.82
CA TRP A 86 0.06 -5.41 -8.89
C TRP A 86 -0.78 -6.36 -8.03
N THR A 87 -1.12 -7.49 -8.62
CA THR A 87 -1.89 -8.55 -7.98
C THR A 87 -1.01 -9.79 -7.79
N ASP A 88 -1.00 -10.32 -6.57
CA ASP A 88 -0.33 -11.57 -6.21
C ASP A 88 -1.08 -12.79 -6.76
N THR A 89 -0.82 -13.12 -8.03
CA THR A 89 -1.44 -14.27 -8.71
C THR A 89 -1.09 -15.61 -8.07
N ASP A 90 0.07 -15.69 -7.41
CA ASP A 90 0.57 -16.90 -6.75
C ASP A 90 -0.08 -17.12 -5.38
N ARG A 91 -0.83 -16.13 -4.88
CA ARG A 91 -1.55 -16.15 -3.61
C ARG A 91 -0.65 -16.58 -2.46
N LEU A 92 0.51 -15.94 -2.34
CA LEU A 92 1.54 -16.25 -1.35
C LEU A 92 1.00 -16.24 0.08
N LEU A 93 0.01 -15.40 0.36
CA LEU A 93 -0.66 -15.28 1.66
C LEU A 93 -1.93 -16.13 1.81
N GLY A 94 -2.31 -16.91 0.81
CA GLY A 94 -3.50 -17.78 0.85
C GLY A 94 -4.84 -17.03 0.85
N GLU A 95 -4.86 -15.76 0.47
CA GLU A 95 -6.10 -14.98 0.40
C GLU A 95 -7.03 -15.52 -0.71
N PRO A 96 -8.34 -15.72 -0.44
CA PRO A 96 -9.29 -16.19 -1.45
C PRO A 96 -9.38 -15.27 -2.67
N ARG A 97 -9.37 -13.95 -2.41
CA ARG A 97 -9.12 -12.93 -3.42
C ARG A 97 -7.63 -12.60 -3.36
N PRO A 98 -6.89 -12.71 -4.47
CA PRO A 98 -5.49 -12.32 -4.54
C PRO A 98 -5.22 -10.95 -3.92
N THR A 99 -4.10 -10.85 -3.20
CA THR A 99 -3.62 -9.59 -2.64
C THR A 99 -3.29 -8.63 -3.77
N GLN A 100 -3.80 -7.39 -3.68
CA GLN A 100 -3.47 -6.30 -4.59
C GLN A 100 -2.80 -5.18 -3.78
N VAL A 101 -1.78 -4.56 -4.37
CA VAL A 101 -1.07 -3.37 -3.86
C VAL A 101 -0.94 -2.33 -4.98
N ASP A 102 -0.85 -1.05 -4.61
CA ASP A 102 -0.90 0.05 -5.58
C ASP A 102 0.30 0.06 -6.54
N ALA A 103 1.47 -0.36 -6.07
CA ALA A 103 2.63 -0.59 -6.93
C ALA A 103 3.54 -1.70 -6.39
N LEU A 104 4.20 -2.40 -7.32
CA LEU A 104 5.31 -3.30 -7.01
C LEU A 104 6.51 -2.88 -7.86
N ALA A 105 7.66 -2.64 -7.21
CA ALA A 105 8.93 -2.41 -7.89
C ALA A 105 9.88 -3.56 -7.60
N ILE A 106 10.47 -4.15 -8.63
CA ILE A 106 11.37 -5.31 -8.53
C ILE A 106 12.70 -4.97 -9.19
N GLY A 107 13.76 -4.96 -8.40
CA GLY A 107 15.13 -4.90 -8.87
C GLY A 107 15.79 -6.27 -8.86
N SER A 108 17.10 -6.30 -9.09
CA SER A 108 17.91 -7.51 -9.08
C SER A 108 18.13 -8.09 -7.67
N ALA A 109 18.08 -7.26 -6.62
CA ALA A 109 18.34 -7.67 -5.24
C ALA A 109 17.16 -7.46 -4.27
N ALA A 110 16.20 -6.60 -4.63
CA ALA A 110 15.13 -6.18 -3.74
C ALA A 110 13.77 -6.10 -4.44
N ALA A 111 12.71 -6.24 -3.66
CA ALA A 111 11.33 -6.01 -4.07
C ALA A 111 10.66 -5.02 -3.09
N LEU A 112 10.11 -3.93 -3.64
CA LEU A 112 9.40 -2.90 -2.88
C LEU A 112 7.90 -3.10 -3.08
N VAL A 113 7.22 -3.61 -2.06
CA VAL A 113 5.76 -3.72 -2.01
C VAL A 113 5.20 -2.38 -1.55
N ILE A 114 4.50 -1.66 -2.42
CA ILE A 114 4.12 -0.27 -2.18
C ILE A 114 2.61 -0.16 -2.04
N GLU A 115 2.19 0.38 -0.90
CA GLU A 115 0.80 0.76 -0.64
C GLU A 115 0.70 2.26 -0.42
N CYS A 116 -0.27 2.84 -1.08
CA CYS A 116 -0.47 4.26 -1.22
C CYS A 116 -1.70 4.71 -0.43
N LYS A 117 -1.57 5.83 0.27
CA LYS A 117 -2.68 6.53 0.92
C LYS A 117 -2.70 7.98 0.53
N PHE A 118 -3.89 8.52 0.37
CA PHE A 118 -4.06 9.94 0.14
C PHE A 118 -4.70 10.62 1.35
N THR A 119 -6.03 10.61 1.42
CA THR A 119 -6.78 11.28 2.48
C THR A 119 -7.35 10.29 3.50
N GLU A 120 -7.36 9.00 3.16
CA GLU A 120 -7.93 7.91 3.92
C GLU A 120 -6.92 7.29 4.92
N PRO A 121 -7.40 6.70 6.03
CA PRO A 121 -6.57 5.86 6.89
C PRO A 121 -6.31 4.50 6.24
N GLY A 122 -5.41 3.70 6.84
CA GLY A 122 -5.24 2.31 6.46
C GLY A 122 -6.49 1.45 6.73
N GLY A 123 -6.64 0.39 5.94
CA GLY A 123 -7.72 -0.58 6.04
C GLY A 123 -7.63 -1.42 7.32
N GLN A 124 -8.80 -1.81 7.83
CA GLN A 124 -8.94 -2.58 9.06
C GLN A 124 -9.28 -4.04 8.79
N CYS A 125 -9.01 -4.91 9.76
CA CYS A 125 -9.46 -6.29 9.71
C CYS A 125 -11.00 -6.36 9.80
N SER A 126 -11.65 -6.78 8.72
CA SER A 126 -13.12 -6.86 8.66
C SER A 126 -13.73 -7.92 9.58
N GLN A 127 -12.92 -8.84 10.12
CA GLN A 127 -13.42 -9.96 10.93
C GLN A 127 -14.01 -9.52 12.27
N THR A 128 -13.62 -8.34 12.76
CA THR A 128 -14.13 -7.78 14.02
C THR A 128 -15.44 -7.02 13.83
N ALA A 129 -15.83 -6.72 12.58
CA ALA A 129 -17.11 -6.13 12.26
C ALA A 129 -18.22 -7.19 12.29
N VAL A 130 -19.45 -6.74 12.53
CA VAL A 130 -20.64 -7.60 12.39
C VAL A 130 -20.81 -7.90 10.90
N SER A 131 -20.83 -9.18 10.53
CA SER A 131 -21.05 -9.61 9.16
C SER A 131 -22.51 -9.34 8.72
N GLY A 132 -22.79 -9.45 7.42
CA GLY A 132 -24.16 -9.35 6.89
C GLY A 132 -25.13 -10.38 7.48
N PHE A 133 -24.62 -11.45 8.10
CA PHE A 133 -25.40 -12.48 8.78
C PHE A 133 -25.57 -12.23 10.29
N GLY A 134 -25.16 -11.05 10.80
CA GLY A 134 -25.34 -10.67 12.20
C GLY A 134 -24.27 -11.17 13.17
N GLU A 135 -23.30 -11.97 12.70
CA GLU A 135 -22.25 -12.55 13.54
C GLU A 135 -20.91 -11.83 13.38
N ARG A 136 -20.17 -11.67 14.49
CA ARG A 136 -18.75 -11.26 14.46
C ARG A 136 -17.86 -12.49 14.35
N GLN A 137 -16.95 -12.48 13.38
CA GLN A 137 -16.10 -13.64 13.09
C GLN A 137 -14.82 -13.68 13.94
N CYS A 138 -14.45 -12.55 14.55
CA CYS A 138 -13.32 -12.38 15.44
C CYS A 138 -13.71 -11.50 16.63
N ASN A 139 -13.27 -11.87 17.83
CA ASN A 139 -13.51 -11.10 19.05
C ASN A 139 -12.61 -9.84 19.19
N GLY A 140 -11.61 -9.68 18.29
CA GLY A 140 -10.66 -8.56 18.30
C GLY A 140 -9.35 -8.83 19.04
N SER A 141 -9.16 -10.05 19.55
CA SER A 141 -7.92 -10.54 20.16
C SER A 141 -7.32 -11.68 19.33
N TYR A 142 -6.02 -11.92 19.50
CA TYR A 142 -5.37 -13.16 19.07
C TYR A 142 -5.36 -14.12 20.25
N VAL A 143 -6.40 -14.94 20.35
CA VAL A 143 -6.65 -15.90 21.43
C VAL A 143 -7.45 -17.06 20.84
N ASP A 144 -7.34 -18.26 21.41
CA ASP A 144 -8.13 -19.41 20.98
C ASP A 144 -9.62 -19.06 20.90
N GLN A 145 -10.20 -19.17 19.71
CA GLN A 145 -11.59 -18.84 19.44
C GLN A 145 -12.14 -19.71 18.31
N ILE A 146 -13.45 -19.92 18.31
CA ILE A 146 -14.16 -20.59 17.20
C ILE A 146 -14.79 -19.50 16.35
N ASN A 147 -14.45 -19.46 15.05
CA ASN A 147 -15.08 -18.53 14.13
C ASN A 147 -16.51 -19.02 13.82
N PRO A 148 -17.57 -18.27 14.20
CA PRO A 148 -18.95 -18.72 14.01
C PRO A 148 -19.33 -18.86 12.53
N GLY A 149 -18.67 -18.12 11.63
CA GLY A 149 -18.93 -18.17 10.20
C GLY A 149 -18.42 -19.43 9.48
N ASN A 150 -17.56 -20.24 10.10
CA ASN A 150 -17.06 -21.49 9.50
C ASN A 150 -16.84 -22.65 10.49
N GLY A 151 -17.04 -22.44 11.80
CA GLY A 151 -16.84 -23.45 12.84
C GLY A 151 -15.38 -23.81 13.14
N VAL A 152 -14.40 -23.13 12.53
CA VAL A 152 -12.98 -23.47 12.69
C VAL A 152 -12.41 -22.81 13.94
N ARG A 153 -11.73 -23.61 14.76
CA ARG A 153 -10.98 -23.18 15.95
C ARG A 153 -9.59 -22.70 15.56
N SER A 154 -9.24 -21.47 15.92
CA SER A 154 -7.90 -20.88 15.71
C SER A 154 -7.72 -19.62 16.57
N GLN A 155 -6.47 -19.22 16.85
CA GLN A 155 -6.22 -17.95 17.56
C GLN A 155 -6.62 -16.72 16.73
N CYS A 156 -6.53 -16.81 15.40
CA CYS A 156 -6.96 -15.77 14.47
C CYS A 156 -8.03 -16.30 13.52
N ALA A 157 -9.14 -15.57 13.39
CA ALA A 157 -10.21 -15.92 12.46
C ALA A 157 -9.76 -16.02 10.99
N LEU A 158 -8.71 -15.29 10.58
CA LEU A 158 -8.16 -15.35 9.23
C LEU A 158 -7.32 -16.61 9.01
N THR A 159 -6.55 -17.05 10.02
CA THR A 159 -5.84 -18.33 10.00
C THR A 159 -6.83 -19.49 9.88
N GLY A 160 -7.96 -19.44 10.61
CA GLY A 160 -9.05 -20.41 10.45
C GLY A 160 -9.72 -20.42 9.07
N LYS A 161 -9.38 -19.47 8.18
CA LYS A 161 -9.80 -19.43 6.77
C LYS A 161 -8.70 -19.83 5.78
N GLY A 162 -7.55 -20.28 6.28
CA GLY A 162 -6.38 -20.63 5.47
C GLY A 162 -5.50 -19.44 5.05
N ILE A 163 -5.72 -18.25 5.63
CA ILE A 163 -4.87 -17.08 5.35
C ILE A 163 -3.60 -17.17 6.20
N ARG A 164 -2.47 -16.95 5.55
CA ARG A 164 -1.12 -17.34 6.02
C ARG A 164 -0.37 -16.20 6.72
N TYR A 165 -1.02 -15.11 7.12
CA TYR A 165 -0.33 -13.98 7.74
C TYR A 165 0.50 -14.41 8.96
N TRP A 166 -0.07 -15.27 9.82
CA TRP A 166 0.60 -15.76 11.04
C TRP A 166 1.74 -16.76 10.77
N GLU A 167 1.97 -17.17 9.53
CA GLU A 167 3.20 -17.89 9.17
C GLU A 167 4.40 -16.96 9.02
N TYR A 168 4.15 -15.67 8.74
CA TYR A 168 5.20 -14.66 8.53
C TYR A 168 5.30 -13.67 9.69
N ILE A 169 4.18 -13.35 10.35
CA ILE A 169 4.13 -12.42 11.49
C ILE A 169 5.21 -12.69 12.54
N PRO A 170 5.49 -13.93 12.98
CA PRO A 170 6.49 -14.18 14.01
C PRO A 170 7.89 -13.73 13.61
N THR A 171 8.27 -13.96 12.34
CA THR A 171 9.58 -13.54 11.83
C THR A 171 9.62 -12.03 11.58
N VAL A 172 8.54 -11.47 11.02
CA VAL A 172 8.48 -10.05 10.64
C VAL A 172 8.36 -9.13 11.86
N PHE A 173 7.58 -9.53 12.87
CA PHE A 173 7.22 -8.70 14.03
C PHE A 173 7.79 -9.19 15.37
N ALA A 174 8.57 -10.28 15.36
CA ALA A 174 9.09 -10.94 16.57
C ALA A 174 7.98 -11.28 17.59
N LEU A 175 6.81 -11.71 17.10
CA LEU A 175 5.68 -12.08 17.92
C LEU A 175 5.60 -13.60 18.11
N ASP A 176 5.44 -14.04 19.35
CA ASP A 176 5.20 -15.44 19.66
C ASP A 176 3.74 -15.83 19.35
N THR A 177 3.55 -16.90 18.57
CA THR A 177 2.24 -17.48 18.27
C THR A 177 1.65 -18.21 19.46
N GLY A 178 2.47 -18.67 20.41
CA GLY A 178 2.01 -19.33 21.64
C GLY A 178 1.43 -18.37 22.68
N VAL A 179 1.55 -17.06 22.47
CA VAL A 179 1.11 -16.03 23.41
C VAL A 179 -0.20 -15.41 22.95
N ASP A 180 -1.14 -15.30 23.88
CA ASP A 180 -2.39 -14.59 23.68
C ASP A 180 -2.15 -13.07 23.64
N HIS A 181 -2.69 -12.40 22.62
CA HIS A 181 -2.61 -10.94 22.50
C HIS A 181 -4.00 -10.31 22.60
N THR A 182 -4.23 -9.59 23.70
CA THR A 182 -5.48 -8.88 23.98
C THR A 182 -5.19 -7.40 24.28
N PRO A 183 -5.53 -6.47 23.36
CA PRO A 183 -6.15 -6.68 22.05
C PRO A 183 -5.19 -7.29 21.02
N CYS A 184 -5.71 -7.66 19.84
CA CYS A 184 -4.89 -8.05 18.69
C CYS A 184 -3.86 -6.94 18.37
N PRO A 185 -2.57 -7.27 18.15
CA PRO A 185 -1.51 -6.28 17.93
C PRO A 185 -1.71 -5.50 16.62
N PHE A 186 -2.50 -6.03 15.71
CA PHE A 186 -2.82 -5.42 14.41
C PHE A 186 -4.25 -4.85 14.36
N LYS A 187 -4.80 -4.45 15.50
CA LYS A 187 -6.11 -3.80 15.57
C LYS A 187 -6.11 -2.49 14.77
N GLY A 188 -7.26 -2.19 14.17
CA GLY A 188 -7.43 -0.97 13.38
C GLY A 188 -6.64 -1.04 12.07
N ASP A 189 -6.05 0.08 11.68
CA ASP A 189 -5.31 0.24 10.42
C ASP A 189 -3.91 -0.39 10.46
N ALA A 190 -3.40 -0.78 11.64
CA ALA A 190 -2.19 -1.60 11.76
C ALA A 190 -2.31 -2.93 11.00
N TYR A 191 -3.54 -3.42 10.79
CA TYR A 191 -3.84 -4.58 9.95
C TYR A 191 -3.29 -4.45 8.53
N GLN A 192 -3.57 -3.33 7.86
CA GLN A 192 -3.13 -3.14 6.47
C GLN A 192 -1.61 -3.11 6.37
N TRP A 193 -0.95 -2.42 7.30
CA TRP A 193 0.51 -2.34 7.33
C TRP A 193 1.15 -3.70 7.59
N MET A 194 0.59 -4.49 8.51
CA MET A 194 1.01 -5.87 8.74
C MET A 194 0.85 -6.72 7.49
N ARG A 195 -0.32 -6.66 6.84
CA ARG A 195 -0.62 -7.42 5.62
C ARG A 195 0.42 -7.18 4.53
N ASN A 196 0.84 -5.92 4.36
CA ASN A 196 1.81 -5.55 3.32
C ASN A 196 3.23 -5.96 3.70
N ALA A 197 3.61 -5.87 4.98
CA ALA A 197 4.91 -6.38 5.46
C ALA A 197 5.04 -7.89 5.27
N VAL A 198 3.99 -8.66 5.61
CA VAL A 198 4.03 -10.11 5.41
C VAL A 198 3.96 -10.48 3.94
N LEU A 199 3.30 -9.68 3.09
CA LEU A 199 3.37 -9.85 1.63
C LEU A 199 4.80 -9.66 1.13
N ALA A 200 5.47 -8.60 1.56
CA ALA A 200 6.85 -8.32 1.20
C ALA A 200 7.79 -9.45 1.64
N ALA A 201 7.63 -9.96 2.86
CA ALA A 201 8.41 -11.10 3.35
C ALA A 201 8.14 -12.38 2.54
N ALA A 202 6.87 -12.66 2.22
CA ALA A 202 6.49 -13.82 1.41
C ALA A 202 7.04 -13.73 -0.01
N LEU A 203 6.94 -12.56 -0.65
CA LEU A 203 7.47 -12.30 -1.98
C LEU A 203 8.99 -12.38 -2.02
N GLY A 204 9.67 -11.80 -1.03
CA GLY A 204 11.13 -11.88 -0.89
C GLY A 204 11.60 -13.33 -0.77
N LYS A 205 10.92 -14.14 0.05
CA LYS A 205 11.21 -15.58 0.16
C LYS A 205 10.96 -16.32 -1.16
N HIS A 206 9.84 -16.05 -1.83
CA HIS A 206 9.47 -16.71 -3.08
C HIS A 206 10.45 -16.40 -4.22
N ARG A 207 10.97 -15.17 -4.28
CA ARG A 207 11.83 -14.69 -5.37
C ARG A 207 13.31 -14.64 -5.01
N HIS A 208 13.68 -15.04 -3.80
CA HIS A 208 15.04 -14.90 -3.26
C HIS A 208 15.55 -13.44 -3.29
N LEU A 209 14.69 -12.49 -2.93
CA LEU A 209 14.97 -11.05 -2.89
C LEU A 209 14.82 -10.50 -1.47
N GLN A 210 15.44 -9.35 -1.21
CA GLN A 210 15.10 -8.53 -0.04
C GLN A 210 13.73 -7.87 -0.26
N GLY A 211 12.68 -8.43 0.34
CA GLY A 211 11.36 -7.83 0.31
C GLY A 211 11.18 -6.78 1.40
N THR A 212 10.72 -5.59 1.03
CA THR A 212 10.36 -4.53 1.99
C THR A 212 9.02 -3.91 1.62
N ALA A 213 8.26 -3.49 2.64
CA ALA A 213 6.98 -2.82 2.46
C ALA A 213 7.13 -1.31 2.65
N LEU A 214 6.56 -0.54 1.72
CA LEU A 214 6.49 0.92 1.79
C LEU A 214 5.05 1.35 2.01
N ALA A 215 4.84 2.16 3.04
CA ALA A 215 3.60 2.88 3.26
C ALA A 215 3.77 4.30 2.71
N VAL A 216 3.30 4.50 1.48
CA VAL A 216 3.41 5.77 0.77
C VAL A 216 2.22 6.65 1.07
N PHE A 217 2.45 7.91 1.41
CA PHE A 217 1.37 8.81 1.81
C PHE A 217 1.56 10.25 1.32
N ALA A 218 0.46 10.99 1.18
CA ALA A 218 0.52 12.43 1.00
C ALA A 218 0.84 13.11 2.33
N ASP A 219 1.97 13.81 2.45
CA ASP A 219 2.32 14.52 3.69
C ASP A 219 1.55 15.85 3.77
N HIS A 220 0.45 15.83 4.53
CA HIS A 220 -0.29 17.02 4.89
C HIS A 220 -0.88 16.85 6.30
N PRO A 221 -0.83 17.87 7.19
CA PRO A 221 -1.26 17.72 8.60
C PRO A 221 -2.73 17.33 8.77
N SER A 222 -3.60 17.65 7.82
CA SER A 222 -5.02 17.25 7.88
C SER A 222 -5.26 15.77 7.55
N PHE A 223 -4.30 15.06 6.95
CA PHE A 223 -4.49 13.67 6.55
C PHE A 223 -4.12 12.68 7.67
N PRO A 224 -4.98 11.66 7.92
CA PRO A 224 -4.79 10.73 9.04
C PRO A 224 -3.50 9.91 8.92
N THR A 225 -3.21 9.39 7.72
CA THR A 225 -2.00 8.58 7.49
C THR A 225 -0.73 9.39 7.66
N ALA A 226 -0.70 10.65 7.23
CA ALA A 226 0.46 11.53 7.44
C ALA A 226 0.74 11.79 8.94
N ARG A 227 -0.31 12.07 9.73
CA ARG A 227 -0.18 12.20 11.18
C ARG A 227 0.31 10.91 11.83
N LYS A 228 -0.17 9.76 11.35
CA LYS A 228 0.22 8.46 11.89
C LYS A 228 1.66 8.10 11.53
N ALA A 229 2.09 8.32 10.29
CA ALA A 229 3.46 8.10 9.86
C ALA A 229 4.48 8.85 10.76
N LYS A 230 4.15 10.07 11.21
CA LYS A 230 4.98 10.85 12.14
C LYS A 230 5.04 10.28 13.56
N ARG A 231 4.02 9.52 13.98
CA ARG A 231 3.92 8.93 15.33
C ARG A 231 4.36 7.47 15.38
N GLY A 232 4.39 6.80 14.24
CA GLY A 232 4.52 5.35 14.12
C GLY A 232 3.23 4.73 13.53
N LEU A 233 3.38 3.93 12.48
CA LEU A 233 2.26 3.23 11.82
C LEU A 233 1.71 2.06 12.64
N MET A 234 2.47 1.59 13.61
CA MET A 234 2.16 0.47 14.49
C MET A 234 2.47 0.83 15.94
N ASP A 235 2.09 -0.06 16.86
CA ASP A 235 2.45 0.07 18.27
C ASP A 235 3.99 0.04 18.43
N PRO A 236 4.60 1.03 19.10
CA PRO A 236 6.05 1.09 19.26
C PRO A 236 6.64 -0.05 20.08
N SER A 237 5.83 -0.81 20.82
CA SER A 237 6.25 -2.04 21.50
C SER A 237 6.47 -3.23 20.55
N LEU A 238 5.98 -3.14 19.30
CA LEU A 238 6.21 -4.18 18.29
C LEU A 238 7.62 -4.04 17.69
N ALA A 239 8.48 -5.01 17.98
CA ALA A 239 9.88 -5.00 17.54
C ALA A 239 10.06 -4.89 16.01
N GLY A 240 9.10 -5.41 15.22
CA GLY A 240 9.13 -5.33 13.75
C GLY A 240 8.36 -4.18 13.13
N GLN A 241 8.06 -3.11 13.87
CA GLN A 241 7.43 -1.92 13.27
C GLN A 241 8.24 -1.31 12.11
N SER A 242 9.56 -1.56 12.05
CA SER A 242 10.45 -1.16 10.94
C SER A 242 10.29 -2.00 9.69
N ALA A 243 9.50 -3.08 9.71
CA ALA A 243 9.19 -3.89 8.52
C ALA A 243 8.34 -3.14 7.48
N ILE A 244 7.80 -1.97 7.87
CA ILE A 244 7.13 -1.04 6.97
C ILE A 244 7.84 0.29 7.07
N THR A 245 8.34 0.80 5.95
CA THR A 245 8.95 2.13 5.90
C THR A 245 7.93 3.16 5.43
N PRO A 246 7.52 4.12 6.29
CA PRO A 246 6.69 5.23 5.84
C PRO A 246 7.51 6.19 4.98
N VAL A 247 7.02 6.50 3.77
CA VAL A 247 7.67 7.46 2.86
C VAL A 247 6.60 8.36 2.24
N SER A 248 6.76 9.68 2.25
CA SER A 248 5.76 10.52 1.57
C SER A 248 5.96 10.56 0.06
N TYR A 249 4.90 10.84 -0.70
CA TYR A 249 5.04 11.14 -2.14
C TYR A 249 6.05 12.26 -2.37
N GLN A 250 6.02 13.31 -1.55
CA GLN A 250 6.96 14.42 -1.66
C GLN A 250 8.40 13.99 -1.40
N GLN A 251 8.66 13.02 -0.52
CA GLN A 251 10.00 12.46 -0.32
C GLN A 251 10.47 11.68 -1.54
N ILE A 252 9.60 10.86 -2.15
CA ILE A 252 9.92 10.12 -3.39
C ILE A 252 10.24 11.11 -4.52
N ILE A 253 9.41 12.14 -4.69
CA ILE A 253 9.62 13.17 -5.71
C ILE A 253 10.87 13.99 -5.41
N ALA A 254 11.18 14.29 -4.14
CA ALA A 254 12.42 14.97 -3.79
C ALA A 254 13.66 14.14 -4.17
N ILE A 255 13.63 12.82 -3.98
CA ILE A 255 14.67 11.92 -4.48
C ILE A 255 14.77 12.02 -6.00
N ALA A 256 13.63 11.94 -6.70
CA ALA A 256 13.58 12.08 -8.15
C ALA A 256 14.15 13.42 -8.65
N CYS A 257 13.80 14.53 -8.01
CA CYS A 257 14.38 15.84 -8.27
C CYS A 257 15.87 15.87 -7.95
N GLN A 258 16.36 15.15 -6.94
CA GLN A 258 17.78 15.16 -6.58
C GLN A 258 18.61 14.40 -7.62
N VAL A 259 18.23 13.15 -7.91
CA VAL A 259 19.06 12.23 -8.69
C VAL A 259 18.66 12.17 -10.16
N GLY A 260 17.43 12.52 -10.53
CA GLY A 260 16.94 12.51 -11.90
C GLY A 260 17.65 13.51 -12.81
N LEU A 261 17.76 13.15 -14.09
CA LEU A 261 18.28 14.02 -15.14
C LEU A 261 17.19 14.92 -15.72
N ASP A 262 15.95 14.42 -15.84
CA ASP A 262 14.84 15.18 -16.41
C ASP A 262 14.24 16.16 -15.38
N ARG A 263 14.90 17.30 -15.23
CA ARG A 263 14.50 18.33 -14.25
C ARG A 263 13.11 18.87 -14.50
N GLU A 264 12.71 19.02 -15.76
CA GLU A 264 11.39 19.56 -16.11
C GLU A 264 10.29 18.58 -15.69
N LEU A 265 10.46 17.28 -16.00
CA LEU A 265 9.54 16.23 -15.60
C LEU A 265 9.34 16.18 -14.08
N TRP A 266 10.43 16.14 -13.31
CA TRP A 266 10.34 15.96 -11.86
C TRP A 266 9.80 17.20 -11.15
N ASN A 267 10.17 18.40 -11.62
CA ASN A 267 9.57 19.65 -11.11
C ASN A 267 8.08 19.74 -11.45
N GLY A 268 7.68 19.32 -12.66
CA GLY A 268 6.28 19.25 -13.08
C GLY A 268 5.47 18.29 -12.22
N LEU A 269 6.00 17.09 -11.96
CA LEU A 269 5.36 16.11 -11.08
C LEU A 269 5.24 16.64 -9.64
N ALA A 270 6.28 17.31 -9.12
CA ALA A 270 6.24 17.93 -7.79
C ALA A 270 5.11 18.95 -7.68
N ALA A 271 5.04 19.90 -8.61
CA ALA A 271 4.00 20.93 -8.63
C ALA A 271 2.59 20.33 -8.78
N TRP A 272 2.45 19.30 -9.62
CA TRP A 272 1.19 18.58 -9.79
C TRP A 272 0.70 17.91 -8.50
N VAL A 273 1.59 17.16 -7.84
CA VAL A 273 1.27 16.44 -6.60
C VAL A 273 0.97 17.42 -5.47
N ASP A 274 1.74 18.49 -5.31
CA ASP A 274 1.48 19.52 -4.31
C ASP A 274 0.13 20.22 -4.53
N HIS A 275 -0.21 20.53 -5.79
CA HIS A 275 -1.51 21.09 -6.13
C HIS A 275 -2.67 20.14 -5.79
N LYS A 276 -2.51 18.85 -6.11
CA LYS A 276 -3.53 17.83 -5.80
C LYS A 276 -3.72 17.68 -4.28
N ILE A 277 -2.63 17.66 -3.52
CA ILE A 277 -2.64 17.60 -2.05
C ILE A 277 -3.34 18.83 -1.46
N ALA A 278 -2.99 20.03 -1.91
CA ALA A 278 -3.62 21.27 -1.45
C ALA A 278 -5.13 21.28 -1.75
N THR A 279 -5.53 20.85 -2.94
CA THR A 279 -6.94 20.79 -3.36
C THR A 279 -7.73 19.80 -2.50
N ALA A 280 -7.18 18.60 -2.25
CA ALA A 280 -7.83 17.60 -1.40
C ALA A 280 -7.92 18.06 0.07
N ALA A 281 -6.94 18.82 0.55
CA ALA A 281 -6.96 19.39 1.90
C ALA A 281 -8.06 20.45 2.08
N MET A 282 -8.31 21.29 1.06
CA MET A 282 -9.41 22.27 1.09
C MET A 282 -10.80 21.62 1.04
N GLY A 283 -10.92 20.47 0.38
CA GLY A 283 -12.18 19.72 0.25
C GLY A 283 -12.51 18.78 1.42
N SER A 284 -11.56 18.58 2.34
CA SER A 284 -11.79 17.78 3.55
C SER A 284 -12.41 18.70 4.62
N PRO A 285 -13.69 18.55 5.01
CA PRO A 285 -14.23 19.34 6.10
C PRO A 285 -13.37 19.09 7.34
N SER A 286 -12.96 20.16 8.00
CA SER A 286 -12.33 20.12 9.31
C SER A 286 -13.19 19.26 10.24
N SER A 287 -12.66 18.10 10.60
CA SER A 287 -13.23 17.16 11.59
C SER A 287 -13.49 17.84 12.93
#